data_AF-A0A6G3CNL1-F1
#
_entry.id   AF-A0A6G3CNL1-F1
#
_cell.length_a   1.000
_cell.length_b   1.000
_cell.length_c   1.000
_cell.angle_alpha   90.00
_cell.angle_beta   90.00
_cell.angle_gamma   90.00
#
_symmetry.space_group_name_H-M   'P 1'
#
loop_
_entity.id
_entity.type
_entity.pdbx_description
1 polymer ?
#
loop_
_entity_poly.entity_id
_entity_poly.type
_entity_poly.pdbx_seq_one_letter_code
_entity_poly.pdbx_strand_id
1 'polypeptide(L)' 'MFRRREAVPFSFVAESDRFRSNVTPPPTARATVPELLGRSLVGLTVVAGLVGSLLLGLPALDAEQSAGHDKQSTASQGR' A
#
# COMPACT_ATOMS: atom_id res chain seq x y z
N MET A 1 -33.29 15.92 3.34
CA MET A 1 -33.49 17.39 3.41
C MET A 1 -32.74 18.04 2.26
N PHE A 2 -33.44 18.49 1.22
CA PHE A 2 -32.83 19.12 0.05
C PHE A 2 -32.38 20.55 0.39
N ARG A 3 -31.07 20.79 0.40
CA ARG A 3 -30.49 22.13 0.53
C ARG A 3 -30.63 22.82 -0.83
N ARG A 4 -31.38 23.92 -0.85
CA ARG A 4 -31.48 24.85 -1.99
C ARG A 4 -30.07 25.25 -2.42
N ARG A 5 -29.63 24.81 -3.60
CA ARG A 5 -28.44 25.36 -4.26
C ARG A 5 -28.89 26.59 -5.03
N GLU A 6 -28.37 27.73 -4.62
CA GLU A 6 -28.61 29.03 -5.22
C GLU A 6 -28.03 29.05 -6.64
N ALA A 7 -28.79 29.55 -7.60
CA ALA A 7 -28.40 29.60 -9.01
C ALA A 7 -27.39 30.73 -9.20
N VAL A 8 -26.10 30.44 -9.00
CA VAL A 8 -25.03 31.37 -9.35
C VAL A 8 -24.95 31.52 -10.88
N PRO A 9 -24.87 32.74 -11.42
CA PRO A 9 -25.09 33.04 -12.84
C PRO A 9 -24.01 32.51 -13.80
N PHE A 10 -22.96 31.90 -13.30
CA PHE A 10 -21.98 31.15 -14.09
C PHE A 10 -21.44 29.98 -13.25
N SER A 11 -22.28 28.98 -12.97
CA SER A 11 -21.67 27.68 -12.67
C SER A 11 -20.95 27.23 -13.95
N PHE A 12 -19.62 27.27 -13.96
CA PHE A 12 -18.84 26.42 -14.85
C PHE A 12 -19.09 24.98 -14.39
N VAL A 13 -20.26 24.45 -14.77
CA VAL A 13 -20.40 23.02 -14.97
C VAL A 13 -19.33 22.74 -16.00
N ALA A 14 -18.29 22.02 -15.58
CA ALA A 14 -17.34 21.49 -16.52
C ALA A 14 -18.13 20.48 -17.38
N GLU A 15 -18.81 20.98 -18.41
CA GLU A 15 -19.36 20.22 -19.52
C GLU A 15 -18.19 19.76 -20.41
N SER A 16 -17.08 19.37 -19.78
CA SER A 16 -16.07 18.48 -20.34
C SER A 16 -16.51 17.02 -20.20
N ASP A 17 -17.73 16.77 -19.72
CA ASP A 17 -18.38 15.47 -19.76
C ASP A 17 -18.58 15.06 -21.22
N ARG A 18 -17.59 14.30 -21.72
CA ARG A 18 -17.61 13.60 -23.00
C ARG A 18 -17.31 14.49 -24.21
N PHE A 19 -16.01 14.69 -24.45
CA PHE A 19 -15.51 14.87 -25.81
C PHE A 19 -16.25 13.91 -26.75
N ARG A 20 -16.94 14.47 -27.75
CA ARG A 20 -17.57 13.72 -28.85
C ARG A 20 -16.49 13.19 -29.79
N SER A 21 -15.60 12.34 -29.30
CA SER A 21 -14.96 11.40 -30.22
C SER A 21 -16.08 10.50 -30.72
N ASN A 22 -16.20 10.35 -32.04
CA ASN A 22 -17.14 9.42 -32.69
C ASN A 22 -16.66 7.96 -32.50
N VAL A 23 -16.12 7.68 -31.32
CA VAL A 23 -15.48 6.43 -30.94
C VAL A 23 -16.12 6.08 -29.63
N THR A 24 -17.09 5.16 -29.68
CA THR A 24 -17.57 4.48 -28.48
C THR A 24 -16.34 3.95 -27.76
N PRO A 25 -16.06 4.35 -26.50
CA PRO A 25 -14.89 3.85 -25.79
C PRO A 25 -14.93 2.32 -25.84
N PRO A 26 -13.82 1.67 -26.21
CA PRO A 26 -13.80 0.22 -26.32
C PRO A 26 -14.26 -0.39 -25.00
N PRO A 27 -15.04 -1.49 -25.03
CA PRO A 27 -15.48 -2.13 -23.80
C PRO A 27 -14.27 -2.46 -22.94
N THR A 28 -14.36 -2.15 -21.64
CA THR A 28 -13.27 -2.43 -20.70
C THR A 28 -12.98 -3.93 -20.71
N ALA A 29 -11.74 -4.28 -21.04
CA ALA A 29 -11.32 -5.68 -21.02
C ALA A 29 -11.45 -6.21 -19.59
N ARG A 30 -12.16 -7.33 -19.43
CA ARG A 30 -12.22 -8.02 -18.15
C ARG A 30 -10.89 -8.74 -17.94
N ALA A 31 -10.34 -8.61 -16.74
CA ALA A 31 -9.14 -9.35 -16.36
C ALA A 31 -9.37 -10.83 -16.58
N THR A 32 -8.42 -11.48 -17.25
CA THR A 32 -8.48 -12.92 -17.47
C THR A 32 -8.07 -13.66 -16.19
N VAL A 33 -8.49 -14.93 -16.04
CA VAL A 33 -8.09 -15.79 -14.91
C VAL A 33 -6.56 -15.80 -14.66
N PRO A 34 -5.69 -15.99 -15.67
CA PRO A 34 -4.24 -15.96 -15.44
C PRO A 34 -3.73 -14.60 -14.98
N GLU A 35 -4.33 -13.50 -15.45
CA GLU A 35 -3.97 -12.15 -15.05
C GLU A 35 -4.31 -11.88 -13.58
N LEU A 36 -5.47 -12.35 -13.12
CA LEU A 36 -5.87 -12.25 -11.72
C LEU A 36 -4.97 -13.09 -10.81
N LEU A 37 -4.64 -14.31 -11.23
CA LEU A 37 -3.71 -15.19 -10.54
C LEU A 37 -2.32 -14.55 -10.42
N GLY A 38 -1.80 -14.00 -11.51
CA GLY A 38 -0.50 -13.32 -11.53
C GLY A 38 -0.44 -12.15 -10.53
N ARG A 39 -1.43 -11.26 -10.56
CA ARG A 39 -1.52 -10.12 -9.63
C ARG A 39 -1.63 -10.57 -8.18
N SER A 40 -2.37 -11.64 -7.91
CA SER A 40 -2.55 -12.20 -6.57
C SER A 40 -1.26 -12.86 -6.05
N LEU A 41 -0.54 -13.60 -6.89
CA LEU A 41 0.72 -14.25 -6.53
C LEU A 41 1.80 -13.23 -6.15
N VAL A 42 1.91 -12.14 -6.93
CA VAL A 42 2.85 -11.06 -6.61
C VAL A 42 2.53 -10.45 -5.24
N GLY A 43 1.25 -10.12 -5.00
CA GLY A 43 0.82 -9.60 -3.70
C GLY A 43 1.12 -10.54 -2.54
N LEU A 44 0.79 -11.83 -2.69
CA LEU A 44 1.07 -12.86 -1.69
C LEU A 44 2.56 -13.01 -1.40
N THR A 45 3.41 -12.92 -2.41
CA THR A 45 4.87 -13.05 -2.26
C THR A 45 5.44 -11.88 -1.44
N VAL A 46 4.99 -10.65 -1.73
CA VAL A 46 5.41 -9.46 -0.99
C VAL A 46 4.96 -9.55 0.47
N VAL A 47 3.70 -9.92 0.72
CA VAL A 47 3.18 -10.08 2.08
C VAL A 47 3.93 -11.17 2.84
N ALA A 48 4.19 -12.33 2.21
CA ALA A 48 4.93 -13.42 2.84
C ALA A 48 6.37 -13.01 3.20
N GLY A 49 7.06 -12.27 2.33
CA GLY A 49 8.39 -11.73 2.62
C GLY A 49 8.39 -10.75 3.79
N LEU A 50 7.38 -9.87 3.85
CA LEU A 50 7.25 -8.89 4.92
C LEU A 50 6.94 -9.55 6.27
N VAL A 51 6.04 -10.54 6.29
CA VAL A 51 5.76 -11.37 7.46
C VAL A 51 7.02 -12.14 7.88
N GLY A 52 7.73 -12.77 6.95
CA GLY A 52 8.98 -13.46 7.23
C GLY A 52 10.03 -12.54 7.85
N SER A 53 10.19 -11.33 7.31
CA SER A 53 11.10 -10.33 7.88
C SER A 53 10.72 -9.91 9.29
N LEU A 54 9.43 -9.84 9.62
CA LEU A 54 8.98 -9.54 10.98
C LEU A 54 9.23 -10.71 11.93
N LEU A 55 8.90 -11.93 11.50
CA LEU A 55 9.10 -13.14 12.30
C LEU A 55 10.57 -13.36 12.65
N LEU A 56 11.49 -13.06 11.74
CA LEU A 56 12.93 -13.21 11.97
C LEU A 56 13.57 -11.95 12.59
N GLY A 57 13.10 -10.76 12.20
CA GLY A 57 13.69 -9.49 12.62
C GLY A 57 13.34 -9.09 14.06
N LEU A 58 12.11 -9.37 14.52
CA LEU A 58 11.70 -8.99 15.88
C LEU A 58 12.49 -9.74 16.96
N PRO A 59 12.68 -11.07 16.90
CA PRO A 59 13.53 -11.78 17.85
C PRO A 59 14.99 -11.31 17.82
N ALA A 60 15.50 -10.93 16.64
CA ALA A 60 16.88 -10.42 16.51
C ALA A 60 17.08 -9.05 17.19
N LEU A 61 16.01 -8.27 17.37
CA LEU A 61 16.02 -7.00 18.08
C LEU A 61 15.75 -7.14 19.58
N ASP A 62 15.36 -8.33 20.04
CA ASP A 62 15.06 -8.58 21.44
C ASP A 62 16.35 -8.58 22.28
N ALA A 63 16.53 -7.52 23.06
CA ALA A 63 17.69 -7.32 23.92
C ALA A 63 17.67 -8.24 25.15
N GLU A 64 16.51 -8.76 25.57
CA GLU A 64 16.44 -9.72 26.69
C GLU A 64 17.12 -11.05 26.33
N GLN A 65 16.95 -11.54 25.09
CA GLN A 65 17.70 -12.69 24.58
C GLN A 65 19.20 -12.40 24.46
N SER A 66 19.59 -11.14 24.24
CA SER A 66 20.99 -10.71 24.31
C SER A 66 21.52 -10.62 25.75
N ALA A 67 20.69 -10.43 26.77
CA ALA A 67 21.12 -10.29 28.16
C ALA A 67 21.63 -11.62 28.76
N GLY A 68 21.25 -12.77 28.17
CA GLY A 68 21.85 -14.07 28.50
C GLY A 68 23.27 -14.27 27.94
N HIS A 69 23.74 -13.37 27.07
CA HIS A 69 25.13 -13.30 26.63
C HIS A 69 25.75 -12.05 27.24
N ASP A 70 26.45 -12.22 28.37
CA ASP A 70 27.18 -11.16 29.07
C ASP A 70 27.95 -10.24 28.10
N LYS A 71 27.33 -9.12 27.71
CA LYS A 71 28.01 -8.03 27.01
C LYS A 71 28.77 -7.24 28.07
N GLN A 72 29.87 -7.81 28.55
CA GLN A 72 30.78 -7.12 29.44
C GLN A 72 31.45 -5.97 28.67
N SER A 73 30.93 -4.75 28.88
CA SER A 73 31.50 -3.53 28.33
C SER A 73 32.89 -3.29 28.92
N THR A 74 33.93 -3.59 28.14
CA THR A 74 35.34 -3.37 28.53
C THR A 74 35.70 -1.89 28.56
N ALA A 75 34.86 -1.01 28.00
CA ALA A 75 35.05 0.44 27.99
C ALA A 75 34.91 1.07 29.39
N SER A 76 34.24 0.38 30.32
CA SER A 76 34.04 0.82 31.71
C SER A 76 35.17 0.43 32.66
N GLN A 77 36.13 -0.40 32.22
CA GLN A 77 37.15 -1.02 33.08
C GLN A 77 38.48 -0.23 33.15
N GLY A 78 38.53 0.96 32.56
CA GLY A 78 39.74 1.80 32.52
C GLY A 78 39.49 3.21 33.06
N ARG A 79 39.58 3.38 34.38
CA ARG A 79 39.90 4.67 35.02
C ARG A 79 40.69 4.45 36.29
#